data_AF-A0A1F1GPG3-F1
#
_entry.id   AF-A0A1F1GPG3-F1
#
_cell.length_a   1.000
_cell.length_b   1.000
_cell.length_c   1.000
_cell.angle_alpha   90.00
_cell.angle_beta   90.00
_cell.angle_gamma   90.00
#
_symmetry.space_group_name_H-M   'P 1'
#
loop_
_entity.id
_entity.type
_entity.pdbx_description
1 polymer ?
#
loop_
_entity_poly.entity_id
_entity_poly.type
_entity_poly.pdbx_seq_one_letter_code
_entity_poly.pdbx_strand_id
1 'polypeptide(L)'
;MSETWTLYVDGHLRKMLDWAYPFVLACWRQVKKDGVPFDLRVEHAEPLWLDVESNVDFLIPEGHESDFTETLNESEYEEFMEFFDSGKKHVYRLVDVESNDIYFPRAQDVKGR
;
A
#
# COMPACT_ATOMS: atom_id res chain seq x y z
N MET A 1 14.46 6.55 16.63
CA MET A 1 13.87 5.26 16.25
C MET A 1 12.91 5.59 15.12
N SER A 2 12.90 4.84 14.02
CA SER A 2 11.88 5.07 12.99
C SER A 2 10.53 4.74 13.59
N GLU A 3 9.61 5.68 13.54
CA GLU A 3 8.23 5.48 14.00
C GLU A 3 7.49 4.57 13.01
N THR A 4 6.58 3.78 13.55
CA THR A 4 5.95 2.67 12.81
C THR A 4 4.50 2.45 13.23
N TRP A 5 3.66 2.07 12.28
CA TRP A 5 2.27 1.63 12.46
C TRP A 5 2.10 0.16 12.06
N THR A 6 0.92 -0.42 12.30
CA THR A 6 0.62 -1.82 11.93
C THR A 6 -0.58 -1.89 10.99
N LEU A 7 -0.41 -2.49 9.82
CA LEU A 7 -1.50 -2.89 8.95
C LEU A 7 -2.02 -4.26 9.37
N TYR A 8 -3.31 -4.36 9.60
CA TYR A 8 -4.02 -5.62 9.79
C TYR A 8 -4.79 -5.97 8.51
N VAL A 9 -4.63 -7.19 8.01
CA VAL A 9 -5.38 -7.73 6.86
C VAL A 9 -5.75 -9.18 7.14
N ASP A 10 -7.04 -9.49 7.26
CA ASP A 10 -7.55 -10.88 7.35
C ASP A 10 -6.85 -11.77 8.40
N GLY A 11 -6.48 -11.20 9.55
CA GLY A 11 -5.79 -11.92 10.63
C GLY A 11 -4.27 -11.78 10.60
N HIS A 12 -3.70 -11.17 9.56
CA HIS A 12 -2.26 -10.94 9.41
C HIS A 12 -1.89 -9.52 9.85
N LEU A 13 -0.80 -9.40 10.61
CA LEU A 13 -0.25 -8.12 11.07
C LEU A 13 1.06 -7.81 10.33
N ARG A 14 1.17 -6.59 9.82
CA ARG A 14 2.33 -6.08 9.10
C ARG A 14 2.76 -4.75 9.69
N LYS A 15 3.96 -4.73 10.28
CA LYS A 15 4.59 -3.48 10.73
C LYS A 15 5.09 -2.70 9.52
N MET A 16 4.84 -1.39 9.52
CA MET A 16 5.14 -0.48 8.42
C MET A 16 5.85 0.77 8.94
N LEU A 17 6.68 1.38 8.11
CA LEU A 17 7.24 2.71 8.37
C LEU A 17 6.18 3.79 8.15
N ASP A 18 6.23 4.87 8.92
CA ASP A 18 5.18 5.90 8.90
C ASP A 18 5.02 6.61 7.55
N TRP A 19 6.12 6.83 6.84
CA TRP A 19 6.09 7.46 5.51
C TRP A 19 5.22 6.66 4.52
N ALA A 20 5.08 5.34 4.69
CA ALA A 20 4.32 4.49 3.79
C ALA A 20 2.79 4.57 4.03
N TYR A 21 2.36 5.17 5.15
CA TYR A 21 0.96 5.25 5.54
C TYR A 21 0.04 5.87 4.47
N PRO A 22 0.27 7.10 3.98
CA PRO A 22 -0.64 7.72 2.99
C PRO A 22 -0.73 6.89 1.69
N PHE A 23 0.35 6.22 1.30
CA PHE A 23 0.39 5.39 0.09
C PHE A 23 -0.46 4.13 0.23
N VAL A 24 -0.29 3.38 1.33
CA VAL A 24 -1.08 2.16 1.57
C VAL A 24 -2.55 2.50 1.77
N LEU A 25 -2.84 3.61 2.45
CA LEU A 25 -4.20 4.13 2.58
C LEU A 25 -4.82 4.51 1.22
N ALA A 26 -4.06 5.17 0.35
CA ALA A 26 -4.50 5.50 -1.01
C ALA A 26 -4.75 4.24 -1.85
N CYS A 27 -3.87 3.24 -1.79
CA CYS A 27 -4.05 1.95 -2.45
C CYS A 27 -5.36 1.29 -1.99
N TRP A 28 -5.59 1.23 -0.68
CA TRP A 28 -6.82 0.65 -0.13
C TRP A 28 -8.07 1.40 -0.58
N ARG A 29 -8.07 2.73 -0.51
CA ARG A 29 -9.17 3.57 -1.01
C ARG A 29 -9.45 3.30 -2.49
N GLN A 30 -8.41 3.07 -3.29
CA GLN A 30 -8.53 2.78 -4.71
C GLN A 30 -9.12 1.37 -4.96
N VAL A 31 -8.74 0.35 -4.20
CA VAL A 31 -9.40 -0.98 -4.24
C VAL A 31 -10.89 -0.86 -3.96
N LYS A 32 -11.30 -0.08 -2.94
CA LYS A 32 -12.73 0.12 -2.64
C LYS A 32 -13.46 0.89 -3.73
N LYS A 33 -12.76 1.72 -4.51
CA LYS A 33 -13.33 2.52 -5.59
C LYS A 33 -13.50 1.74 -6.89
N ASP A 34 -12.51 0.93 -7.28
CA ASP A 34 -12.50 0.27 -8.59
C ASP A 34 -12.54 -1.26 -8.56
N GLY A 35 -12.43 -1.87 -7.37
CA GLY A 35 -12.53 -3.30 -7.15
C GLY A 35 -11.31 -4.10 -7.64
N VAL A 36 -10.23 -3.45 -8.07
CA VAL A 36 -9.04 -4.15 -8.57
C VAL A 36 -8.07 -4.39 -7.40
N PRO A 37 -7.80 -5.65 -7.03
CA PRO A 37 -6.99 -6.00 -5.86
C PRO A 37 -5.51 -5.67 -6.04
N PHE A 38 -4.75 -5.68 -4.95
CA PHE A 38 -3.29 -5.55 -4.99
C PHE A 38 -2.55 -6.52 -4.05
N ASP A 39 -1.34 -6.87 -4.44
CA ASP A 39 -0.35 -7.63 -3.66
C ASP A 39 0.65 -6.64 -3.05
N LEU A 40 0.57 -6.49 -1.73
CA LEU A 40 1.45 -5.64 -0.92
C LEU A 40 2.69 -6.41 -0.50
N ARG A 41 3.84 -5.98 -0.98
CA ARG A 41 5.15 -6.51 -0.61
C ARG A 41 5.84 -5.50 0.26
N VAL A 42 6.40 -6.00 1.35
CA VAL A 42 7.13 -5.18 2.31
C VAL A 42 8.45 -5.88 2.52
N GLU A 43 9.53 -5.11 2.46
CA GLU A 43 10.88 -5.62 2.71
C GLU A 43 10.89 -6.44 4.01
N HIS A 44 11.48 -7.64 3.99
CA HIS A 44 11.56 -8.43 5.21
C HIS A 44 10.39 -9.38 5.44
N ALA A 45 9.37 -9.38 4.58
CA ALA A 45 8.09 -9.93 4.97
C ALA A 45 7.28 -10.62 3.86
N GLU A 46 6.38 -11.51 4.29
CA GLU A 46 5.48 -12.21 3.36
C GLU A 46 4.55 -11.21 2.66
N PRO A 47 4.26 -11.42 1.36
CA PRO A 47 3.30 -10.58 0.66
C PRO A 47 1.90 -10.68 1.28
N LEU A 48 1.16 -9.57 1.29
CA LEU A 48 -0.24 -9.51 1.70
C LEU A 48 -1.13 -9.25 0.49
N TRP A 49 -2.13 -10.10 0.29
CA TRP A 49 -3.16 -9.88 -0.71
C TRP A 49 -4.27 -9.02 -0.13
N LEU A 50 -4.65 -7.95 -0.84
CA LEU A 50 -5.75 -7.07 -0.47
C LEU A 50 -6.75 -6.97 -1.61
N ASP A 51 -8.00 -7.34 -1.33
CA ASP A 51 -9.13 -7.18 -2.24
C ASP A 51 -10.33 -6.49 -1.55
N VAL A 52 -11.43 -6.31 -2.28
CA VAL A 52 -12.60 -5.57 -1.79
C VAL A 52 -13.26 -6.21 -0.57
N GLU A 53 -13.08 -7.52 -0.37
CA GLU A 53 -13.66 -8.33 0.71
C GLU A 53 -12.75 -8.42 1.94
N SER A 54 -11.46 -8.12 1.80
CA SER A 54 -10.50 -8.10 2.90
C SER A 54 -10.95 -7.21 4.07
N ASN A 55 -10.78 -7.72 5.29
CA ASN A 55 -10.92 -6.96 6.52
C ASN A 55 -9.61 -6.24 6.83
N VAL A 56 -9.60 -4.91 6.68
CA VAL A 56 -8.39 -4.08 6.74
C VAL A 56 -8.50 -3.03 7.83
N ASP A 57 -7.55 -3.02 8.76
CA ASP A 57 -7.44 -1.99 9.79
C ASP A 57 -6.02 -1.38 9.79
N PHE A 58 -5.96 -0.05 9.95
CA PHE A 58 -4.72 0.71 10.12
C PHE A 58 -4.54 1.03 11.60
N LEU A 59 -3.69 0.26 12.28
CA LEU A 59 -3.48 0.35 13.71
C LEU A 59 -2.34 1.33 14.00
N ILE A 60 -2.71 2.59 14.25
CA ILE A 60 -1.80 3.67 14.63
C ILE A 60 -1.60 3.64 16.16
N PRO A 61 -0.35 3.70 16.67
CA PRO A 61 -0.11 3.79 18.11
C PRO A 61 -0.77 5.03 18.74
N GLU A 62 -1.35 4.88 19.93
CA GLU A 62 -1.94 5.99 20.67
C GLU A 62 -0.94 7.15 20.85
N GLY A 63 -1.37 8.37 20.52
CA GLY A 63 -0.55 9.57 20.66
C GLY A 63 0.36 9.90 19.47
N HIS A 64 0.40 9.05 18.43
CA HIS A 64 1.14 9.31 17.17
C HIS A 64 0.25 9.75 16.01
N GLU A 65 -1.05 9.94 16.24
CA GLU A 65 -2.05 10.25 15.20
C GLU A 65 -1.72 11.53 14.41
N SER A 66 -1.11 12.54 15.05
CA SER A 66 -0.75 13.81 14.42
C SER A 66 0.41 13.72 13.43
N ASP A 67 1.19 12.63 13.48
CA ASP A 67 2.41 12.47 12.71
C ASP A 67 2.14 11.83 11.33
N PHE A 68 0.94 11.27 11.16
CA PHE A 68 0.50 10.65 9.91
C PHE A 68 -0.23 11.66 9.02
N THR A 69 0.34 11.94 7.86
CA THR A 69 -0.40 12.62 6.80
C THR A 69 -1.26 11.58 6.07
N GLU A 70 -2.58 11.80 5.96
CA GLU A 70 -3.50 10.90 5.26
C GLU A 70 -3.52 11.08 3.73
N THR A 71 -2.89 12.15 3.25
CA THR A 71 -2.89 12.56 1.85
C THR A 71 -1.49 12.53 1.28
N LEU A 72 -1.36 11.95 0.09
CA LEU A 72 -0.19 12.13 -0.75
C LEU A 72 -0.02 13.62 -1.08
N ASN A 73 1.22 14.09 -1.17
CA ASN A 73 1.48 15.40 -1.75
C ASN A 73 1.20 15.37 -3.27
N GLU A 74 1.22 16.53 -3.93
CA GLU A 74 0.84 16.64 -5.35
C GLU A 74 1.70 15.75 -6.27
N SER A 75 3.02 15.74 -6.08
CA SER A 75 3.95 14.92 -6.87
C SER A 75 3.73 13.42 -6.63
N GLU A 76 3.58 13.02 -5.36
CA GLU A 76 3.32 11.62 -4.98
C GLU A 76 1.96 11.15 -5.51
N TYR A 77 0.96 12.03 -5.51
CA TYR A 77 -0.37 11.74 -6.03
C TYR A 77 -0.34 11.60 -7.56
N GLU A 78 0.41 12.44 -8.27
CA GLU A 78 0.60 12.31 -9.72
C GLU A 78 1.26 10.98 -10.07
N GLU A 79 2.35 10.60 -9.41
CA GLU A 79 3.03 9.30 -9.60
C GLU A 79 2.09 8.12 -9.27
N PHE A 80 1.34 8.22 -8.18
CA PHE A 80 0.33 7.24 -7.81
C PHE A 80 -0.75 7.12 -8.90
N MET A 81 -1.25 8.23 -9.42
CA MET A 81 -2.29 8.22 -10.45
C MET A 81 -1.76 7.75 -11.80
N GLU A 82 -0.52 8.05 -12.18
CA GLU A 82 0.11 7.49 -13.39
C GLU A 82 0.14 5.96 -13.34
N PHE A 83 0.40 5.37 -12.17
CA PHE A 83 0.32 3.92 -12.00
C PHE A 83 -1.11 3.39 -12.12
N PHE A 84 -2.04 3.96 -11.34
CA PHE A 84 -3.42 3.46 -11.23
C PHE A 84 -4.31 3.78 -12.44
N ASP A 85 -4.06 4.88 -13.16
CA ASP A 85 -4.83 5.37 -14.32
C ASP A 85 -4.16 5.08 -15.67
N SER A 86 -3.07 4.29 -15.69
CA SER A 86 -2.38 3.86 -16.93
C SER A 86 -3.23 3.07 -17.94
N GLY A 87 -4.54 2.92 -17.69
CA GLY A 87 -5.51 2.27 -18.59
C GLY A 87 -5.36 0.75 -18.70
N LYS A 88 -4.26 0.18 -18.20
CA LYS A 88 -4.03 -1.26 -18.15
C LYS A 88 -4.56 -1.82 -16.84
N LYS A 89 -5.87 -2.06 -16.79
CA LYS A 89 -6.50 -2.83 -15.70
C LYS A 89 -5.99 -4.27 -15.75
N HIS A 90 -4.88 -4.53 -15.08
CA HIS A 90 -4.43 -5.88 -14.79
C HIS A 90 -5.42 -6.55 -13.82
N VAL A 91 -5.40 -7.89 -13.75
CA VAL A 91 -6.25 -8.66 -12.83
C VAL A 91 -5.99 -8.25 -11.37
N TYR A 92 -4.78 -7.79 -11.08
CA TYR A 92 -4.35 -7.23 -9.79
C TYR A 92 -3.13 -6.31 -9.97
N ARG A 93 -2.80 -5.54 -8.94
CA ARG A 93 -1.68 -4.60 -8.90
C ARG A 93 -0.60 -5.07 -7.93
N LEU A 94 0.62 -4.56 -8.08
CA LEU A 94 1.72 -4.82 -7.17
C LEU A 94 2.12 -3.51 -6.49
N VAL A 95 2.31 -3.55 -5.18
CA VAL A 95 2.77 -2.43 -4.38
C VAL A 95 3.95 -2.94 -3.56
N ASP A 96 5.15 -2.47 -3.87
CA ASP A 96 6.37 -2.85 -3.16
C ASP A 96 6.83 -1.70 -2.28
N VAL A 97 6.94 -1.94 -0.98
CA VAL A 97 7.37 -0.96 0.02
C VAL A 97 8.73 -1.40 0.55
N GLU A 98 9.77 -0.71 0.09
CA GLU A 98 11.15 -0.87 0.55
C GLU A 98 11.51 0.22 1.55
N SER A 99 12.61 0.08 2.29
CA SER A 99 12.97 0.96 3.41
C SER A 99 12.81 2.48 3.18
N ASN A 100 12.97 3.00 1.96
CA ASN A 100 12.82 4.44 1.65
C ASN A 100 12.06 4.74 0.34
N ASP A 101 11.44 3.74 -0.28
CA ASP A 101 10.85 3.92 -1.61
C ASP A 101 9.63 3.01 -1.80
N ILE A 102 8.71 3.44 -2.67
CA ILE A 102 7.53 2.66 -3.04
C ILE A 102 7.52 2.44 -4.55
N TYR A 103 7.47 1.17 -4.93
CA TYR A 103 7.44 0.79 -6.33
C TYR A 103 6.08 0.24 -6.69
N PHE A 104 5.66 0.58 -7.91
CA PHE A 104 4.45 0.07 -8.50
C PHE A 104 4.76 -0.74 -9.78
N PRO A 105 5.38 -1.92 -9.65
CA PRO A 105 5.77 -2.72 -10.80
C PRO A 105 4.55 -3.25 -11.54
N ARG A 106 4.66 -3.42 -12.87
CA ARG A 106 3.60 -4.10 -13.62
C ARG A 106 3.72 -5.61 -13.38
N ALA A 107 2.61 -6.33 -13.44
CA ALA A 107 2.61 -7.79 -13.26
C ALA A 107 3.59 -8.53 -14.22
N GLN A 108 3.83 -7.96 -15.40
CA GLN A 108 4.80 -8.46 -16.40
C GLN A 108 6.27 -8.22 -16.03
N ASP A 109 6.56 -7.27 -15.13
CA ASP A 109 7.91 -6.89 -14.73
C ASP A 109 8.43 -7.82 -13.62
N VAL A 110 7.54 -8.56 -12.96
CA VAL A 110 7.89 -9.61 -12.01
C VAL A 110 8.08 -10.94 -12.74
N LYS A 111 9.31 -11.21 -13.18
CA LYS A 111 9.69 -12.55 -13.64
C LYS A 111 9.63 -13.55 -12.48
N GLY A 112 8.96 -14.68 -12.75
CA GLY A 112 8.87 -15.93 -12.00
C GLY A 112 9.65 -16.06 -10.69
N ARG A 113 8.90 -16.41 -9.63
CA ARG A 113 9.40 -17.33 -8.61
C ARG A 113 9.04 -18.75 -9.03
#